data_AF-A0A964QLU0-F1
#
_entry.id   AF-A0A964QLU0-F1
#
_cell.length_a   1.000
_cell.length_b   1.000
_cell.length_c   1.000
_cell.angle_alpha   90.00
_cell.angle_beta   90.00
_cell.angle_gamma   90.00
#
_symmetry.space_group_name_H-M   'P 1'
#
loop_
_entity.id
_entity.type
_entity.pdbx_description
1 polymer ?
#
loop_
_entity_poly.entity_id
_entity_poly.type
_entity_poly.pdbx_seq_one_letter_code
_entity_poly.pdbx_strand_id
1 'polypeptide(L)'
;MRLVRLLLGCLLAGCGGSPEPPADNPPDPVAHAVAEGALVDTVGLRNLAEGDTLNEDQGLTIVETTISFPPEAAGGEVFAWEFEARELRPVKLLIMRFDQGRDHLELVGESELVVPRQQGANRFVLREPIPIRPHDLYGIYQPEAGTIPFKKVLNWKTLITIKPLTRPWMKRDLFSMYGWRYALRVFWRKEKAPQ
;
A
#
# COMPACT_ATOMS: atom_id res chain seq x y z
N MET A 1 -38.77 12.84 -72.13
CA MET A 1 -37.61 12.10 -72.69
C MET A 1 -36.60 11.86 -71.57
N ARG A 2 -35.98 10.68 -71.60
CA ARG A 2 -34.94 10.17 -70.70
C ARG A 2 -33.67 11.04 -70.72
N LEU A 3 -32.99 11.17 -69.57
CA LEU A 3 -31.58 10.80 -69.26
C LEU A 3 -31.20 11.55 -67.95
N VAL A 4 -30.93 10.92 -66.79
CA VAL A 4 -29.91 9.93 -66.41
C VAL A 4 -28.49 10.54 -66.26
N ARG A 5 -28.00 10.49 -64.99
CA ARG A 5 -26.59 10.34 -64.51
C ARG A 5 -25.66 11.57 -64.55
N LEU A 6 -24.76 11.82 -63.59
CA LEU A 6 -24.42 11.27 -62.25
C LEU A 6 -23.28 12.19 -61.69
N LEU A 7 -23.02 12.13 -60.38
CA LEU A 7 -21.73 12.36 -59.67
C LEU A 7 -21.27 13.81 -59.39
N LEU A 8 -20.69 14.20 -58.25
CA LEU A 8 -20.25 13.53 -57.02
C LEU A 8 -19.74 14.63 -56.03
N GLY A 9 -19.77 14.37 -54.71
CA GLY A 9 -18.89 15.00 -53.71
C GLY A 9 -19.55 16.08 -52.84
N CYS A 10 -19.47 16.11 -51.51
CA CYS A 10 -18.65 15.38 -50.55
C CYS A 10 -19.46 15.13 -49.26
N LEU A 11 -19.39 13.90 -48.75
CA LEU A 11 -19.66 13.58 -47.36
C LEU A 11 -18.46 14.06 -46.54
N LEU A 12 -18.66 15.05 -45.67
CA LEU A 12 -17.76 15.30 -44.54
C LEU A 12 -18.41 14.68 -43.30
N ALA A 13 -17.78 13.60 -42.85
CA ALA A 13 -18.05 12.92 -41.59
C ALA A 13 -17.26 13.58 -40.45
N GLY A 14 -17.85 13.54 -39.25
CA GLY A 14 -17.15 13.59 -37.96
C GLY A 14 -16.81 14.98 -37.44
N CYS A 15 -16.83 15.27 -36.14
CA CYS A 15 -17.19 14.50 -34.96
C CYS A 15 -17.70 15.50 -33.92
N GLY A 16 -18.77 15.17 -33.21
CA GLY A 16 -19.19 15.90 -32.02
C GLY A 16 -18.08 15.82 -30.97
N GLY A 17 -17.44 16.95 -30.69
CA GLY A 17 -16.57 17.10 -29.53
C GLY A 17 -17.44 17.17 -28.28
N SER A 18 -17.68 16.03 -27.65
CA SER A 18 -17.99 16.04 -26.22
C SER A 18 -16.79 16.66 -25.50
N PRO A 19 -16.99 17.61 -24.57
CA PRO A 19 -15.88 18.14 -23.79
C PRO A 19 -15.22 16.99 -23.03
N GLU A 20 -13.94 16.80 -23.29
CA GLU A 20 -13.07 15.90 -22.57
C GLU A 20 -13.21 16.22 -21.06
N PRO A 21 -13.58 15.24 -20.21
CA PRO A 21 -13.66 15.50 -18.78
C PRO A 21 -12.28 15.96 -18.29
N PRO A 22 -12.22 16.94 -17.37
CA PRO A 22 -10.95 17.50 -16.94
C PRO A 22 -10.03 16.40 -16.42
N ALA A 23 -8.80 16.39 -16.92
CA ALA A 23 -7.71 15.52 -16.50
C ALA A 23 -7.20 15.92 -15.10
N ASP A 24 -8.08 15.93 -14.11
CA ASP A 24 -7.78 16.31 -12.73
C ASP A 24 -7.61 15.09 -11.81
N ASN A 25 -7.36 13.91 -12.38
CA ASN A 25 -6.80 12.83 -11.58
C ASN A 25 -5.30 13.09 -11.45
N PRO A 26 -4.78 13.34 -10.24
CA PRO A 26 -3.33 13.42 -10.04
C PRO A 26 -2.70 12.13 -10.61
N PRO A 27 -1.54 12.23 -11.29
CA PRO A 27 -0.89 11.08 -11.91
C PRO A 27 -0.77 9.93 -10.91
N ASP A 28 -1.10 8.70 -11.31
CA ASP A 28 -0.90 7.54 -10.44
C ASP A 28 0.58 7.54 -9.99
N PRO A 29 0.86 7.68 -8.69
CA PRO A 29 2.22 7.79 -8.17
C PRO A 29 3.10 6.60 -8.57
N VAL A 30 2.50 5.42 -8.75
CA VAL A 30 3.21 4.22 -9.23
C VAL A 30 3.60 4.40 -10.71
N ALA A 31 2.65 4.83 -11.54
CA ALA A 31 2.90 5.08 -12.96
C ALA A 31 3.94 6.20 -13.16
N HIS A 32 3.88 7.25 -12.33
CA HIS A 32 4.83 8.35 -12.36
C HIS A 32 6.25 7.86 -12.01
N ALA A 33 6.42 7.13 -10.91
CA ALA A 33 7.73 6.59 -10.53
C ALA A 33 8.31 5.65 -11.62
N VAL A 34 7.47 4.84 -12.25
CA VAL A 34 7.90 3.98 -13.38
C VAL A 34 8.30 4.83 -14.59
N ALA A 35 7.56 5.90 -14.90
CA ALA A 35 7.88 6.82 -16.00
C ALA A 35 9.19 7.58 -15.77
N GLU A 36 9.53 7.88 -14.50
CA GLU A 36 10.83 8.42 -14.08
C GLU A 36 11.97 7.38 -14.13
N GLY A 37 11.67 6.14 -14.54
CA GLY A 37 12.64 5.08 -14.72
C GLY A 37 12.91 4.25 -13.47
N ALA A 38 12.18 4.45 -12.37
CA ALA A 38 12.35 3.64 -11.18
C ALA A 38 11.93 2.18 -11.40
N LEU A 39 12.57 1.26 -10.68
CA LEU A 39 12.03 -0.06 -10.42
C LEU A 39 10.99 0.08 -9.31
N VAL A 40 9.77 -0.42 -9.52
CA VAL A 40 8.69 -0.39 -8.54
C VAL A 40 8.13 -1.79 -8.35
N ASP A 41 7.95 -2.20 -7.09
CA ASP A 41 7.28 -3.46 -6.73
C ASP A 41 6.59 -3.32 -5.37
N THR A 42 6.02 -4.41 -4.86
CA THR A 42 5.20 -4.42 -3.65
C THR A 42 5.51 -5.59 -2.73
N VAL A 43 5.25 -5.40 -1.45
CA VAL A 43 5.10 -6.47 -0.46
C VAL A 43 3.67 -6.48 0.09
N GLY A 44 3.23 -7.63 0.58
CA GLY A 44 1.88 -7.84 1.09
C GLY A 44 0.90 -8.37 0.05
N LEU A 45 -0.38 -8.10 0.27
CA LEU A 45 -1.46 -8.76 -0.47
C LEU A 45 -1.64 -8.18 -1.87
N ARG A 46 -1.77 -9.07 -2.86
CA ARG A 46 -2.13 -8.67 -4.23
C ARG A 46 -3.61 -8.32 -4.35
N ASN A 47 -4.47 -9.07 -3.65
CA ASN A 47 -5.90 -8.80 -3.56
C ASN A 47 -6.24 -8.31 -2.15
N LEU A 48 -6.54 -7.02 -2.01
CA LEU A 48 -6.83 -6.41 -0.71
C LEU A 48 -8.21 -6.78 -0.17
N ALA A 49 -9.12 -7.32 -0.99
CA ALA A 49 -10.43 -7.75 -0.52
C ALA A 49 -10.41 -9.07 0.30
N GLU A 50 -9.24 -9.66 0.55
CA GLU A 50 -9.10 -10.95 1.24
C GLU A 50 -9.41 -10.91 2.75
N GLY A 51 -9.68 -9.74 3.34
CA GLY A 51 -10.11 -9.58 4.74
C GLY A 51 -11.63 -9.56 4.91
N ASP A 52 -12.13 -10.37 5.85
CA ASP A 52 -13.57 -10.54 6.13
C ASP A 52 -13.97 -10.14 7.56
N THR A 53 -13.00 -9.97 8.45
CA THR A 53 -13.22 -9.69 9.88
C THR A 53 -12.42 -8.47 10.33
N LEU A 54 -12.95 -7.71 11.29
CA LEU A 54 -12.26 -6.59 11.93
C LEU A 54 -11.75 -6.99 13.33
N ASN A 55 -10.67 -6.36 13.78
CA ASN A 55 -10.27 -6.44 15.17
C ASN A 55 -10.95 -5.32 15.97
N GLU A 56 -11.46 -5.64 17.15
CA GLU A 56 -12.23 -4.72 18.01
C GLU A 56 -11.37 -4.06 19.10
N ASP A 57 -10.11 -4.46 19.25
CA ASP A 57 -9.16 -3.88 20.20
C ASP A 57 -8.69 -2.50 19.72
N GLN A 58 -8.48 -1.60 20.67
CA GLN A 58 -7.92 -0.27 20.43
C GLN A 58 -6.40 -0.25 20.65
N GLY A 59 -5.71 0.67 19.99
CA GLY A 59 -4.26 0.83 20.13
C GLY A 59 -3.46 -0.33 19.53
N LEU A 60 -4.03 -1.03 18.56
CA LEU A 60 -3.46 -2.24 17.99
C LEU A 60 -2.24 -1.93 17.12
N THR A 61 -1.10 -2.51 17.47
CA THR A 61 0.04 -2.62 16.56
C THR A 61 0.13 -4.02 16.01
N ILE A 62 0.32 -4.09 14.71
CA ILE A 62 0.41 -5.32 13.94
C ILE A 62 1.70 -5.26 13.12
N VAL A 63 2.52 -6.30 13.17
CA VAL A 63 3.73 -6.42 12.34
C VAL A 63 3.67 -7.72 11.55
N GLU A 64 3.75 -7.61 10.23
CA GLU A 64 3.89 -8.76 9.34
C GLU A 64 5.28 -9.38 9.51
N THR A 65 5.36 -10.70 9.68
CA THR A 65 6.66 -11.39 9.74
C THR A 65 6.81 -12.47 8.69
N THR A 66 5.74 -12.84 7.98
CA THR A 66 5.77 -13.86 6.94
C THR A 66 6.38 -13.32 5.66
N ILE A 67 6.04 -12.06 5.32
CA ILE A 67 6.51 -11.37 4.12
C ILE A 67 7.31 -10.15 4.56
N SER A 68 8.50 -9.99 3.98
CA SER A 68 9.41 -8.88 4.24
C SER A 68 9.90 -8.29 2.92
N PHE A 69 10.54 -7.12 2.97
CA PHE A 69 11.14 -6.52 1.78
C PHE A 69 12.22 -7.45 1.20
N PRO A 70 12.18 -7.75 -0.10
CA PRO A 70 13.08 -8.73 -0.69
C PRO A 70 14.48 -8.13 -0.92
N PRO A 71 15.51 -8.94 -1.18
CA PRO A 71 16.87 -8.45 -1.44
C PRO A 71 16.97 -7.40 -2.55
N GLU A 72 16.12 -7.48 -3.57
CA GLU A 72 16.06 -6.55 -4.70
C GLU A 72 15.68 -5.13 -4.27
N ALA A 73 15.00 -5.00 -3.13
CA ALA A 73 14.64 -3.72 -2.51
C ALA A 73 15.81 -3.03 -1.80
N ALA A 74 17.01 -3.64 -1.78
CA ALA A 74 18.20 -3.04 -1.17
C ALA A 74 18.51 -1.64 -1.75
N GLY A 75 18.59 -0.63 -0.88
CA GLY A 75 18.81 0.77 -1.27
C GLY A 75 17.58 1.44 -1.86
N GLY A 76 16.41 0.79 -1.76
CA GLY A 76 15.13 1.37 -2.11
C GLY A 76 14.46 2.08 -0.95
N GLU A 77 13.24 2.54 -1.22
CA GLU A 77 12.40 3.26 -0.27
C GLU A 77 10.93 2.88 -0.45
N VAL A 78 10.18 2.87 0.64
CA VAL A 78 8.73 2.83 0.60
C VAL A 78 8.22 4.22 0.30
N PHE A 79 7.39 4.36 -0.73
CA PHE A 79 6.84 5.65 -1.14
C PHE A 79 5.31 5.68 -1.14
N ALA A 80 4.67 4.52 -1.10
CA ALA A 80 3.21 4.42 -1.05
C ALA A 80 2.77 3.12 -0.39
N TRP A 81 1.51 3.08 0.02
CA TRP A 81 0.87 1.89 0.57
C TRP A 81 -0.62 1.92 0.27
N GLU A 82 -1.24 0.76 0.27
CA GLU A 82 -2.64 0.58 -0.08
C GLU A 82 -3.26 -0.48 0.82
N PHE A 83 -4.49 -0.24 1.25
CA PHE A 83 -5.22 -1.16 2.12
C PHE A 83 -6.72 -1.10 1.86
N GLU A 84 -7.41 -2.18 2.23
CA GLU A 84 -8.87 -2.21 2.27
C GLU A 84 -9.34 -1.62 3.59
N ALA A 85 -10.22 -0.61 3.55
CA ALA A 85 -10.84 -0.03 4.73
C ALA A 85 -12.29 -0.49 4.84
N ARG A 86 -12.67 -1.09 5.98
CA ARG A 86 -14.09 -1.35 6.30
C ARG A 86 -14.70 -0.21 7.11
N GLU A 87 -13.88 0.46 7.90
CA GLU A 87 -14.25 1.66 8.65
C GLU A 87 -13.30 2.82 8.33
N LEU A 88 -13.81 4.05 8.47
CA LEU A 88 -13.06 5.28 8.20
C LEU A 88 -12.35 5.77 9.46
N ARG A 89 -11.48 4.93 10.01
CA ARG A 89 -10.75 5.20 11.26
C ARG A 89 -9.26 5.37 11.00
N PRO A 90 -8.55 6.14 11.84
CA PRO A 90 -7.13 6.43 11.61
C PRO A 90 -6.28 5.16 11.58
N VAL A 91 -5.28 5.15 10.71
CA VAL A 91 -4.29 4.07 10.60
C VAL A 91 -2.95 4.64 10.15
N LYS A 92 -1.86 3.99 10.55
CA LYS A 92 -0.49 4.40 10.23
C LYS A 92 0.31 3.20 9.76
N LEU A 93 1.07 3.36 8.67
CA LEU A 93 2.04 2.37 8.22
C LEU A 93 3.28 2.41 9.12
N LEU A 94 3.84 1.24 9.39
CA LEU A 94 5.08 1.07 10.13
C LEU A 94 6.06 0.26 9.28
N ILE A 95 7.32 0.66 9.31
CA ILE A 95 8.45 -0.11 8.78
C ILE A 95 9.34 -0.49 9.96
N MET A 96 9.55 -1.79 10.13
CA MET A 96 10.19 -2.35 11.31
C MET A 96 11.39 -3.19 10.92
N ARG A 97 12.40 -3.29 11.77
CA ARG A 97 13.51 -4.23 11.58
C ARG A 97 13.59 -5.18 12.73
N PHE A 98 13.68 -6.48 12.44
CA PHE A 98 13.91 -7.47 13.48
C PHE A 98 15.39 -7.65 13.73
N ASP A 99 15.83 -7.32 14.94
CA ASP A 99 17.18 -7.63 15.43
C ASP A 99 17.15 -9.00 16.11
N GLN A 100 17.58 -10.03 15.36
CA GLN A 100 17.64 -11.40 15.84
C GLN A 100 18.58 -11.58 17.03
N GLY A 101 19.65 -10.79 17.13
CA GLY A 101 20.65 -10.92 18.19
C GLY A 101 20.15 -10.40 19.54
N ARG A 102 19.21 -9.45 19.51
CA ARG A 102 18.63 -8.86 20.73
C ARG A 102 17.19 -9.29 20.99
N ASP A 103 16.52 -9.95 20.06
CA ASP A 103 15.08 -10.25 20.11
C ASP A 103 14.22 -8.97 20.26
N HIS A 104 14.58 -7.94 19.48
CA HIS A 104 13.88 -6.65 19.46
C HIS A 104 13.40 -6.31 18.05
N LEU A 105 12.32 -5.53 18.00
CA LEU A 105 11.90 -4.82 16.81
C LEU A 105 12.34 -3.35 16.91
N GLU A 106 13.07 -2.90 15.90
CA GLU A 106 13.37 -1.48 15.65
C GLU A 106 12.22 -0.86 14.86
N LEU A 107 11.72 0.32 15.26
CA LEU A 107 10.89 1.13 14.38
C LEU A 107 11.80 1.98 13.48
N VAL A 108 11.90 1.61 12.21
CA VAL A 108 12.81 2.23 11.22
C VAL A 108 12.15 3.45 10.56
N GLY A 109 10.83 3.40 10.38
CA GLY A 109 10.07 4.51 9.84
C GLY A 109 8.57 4.31 9.99
N GLU A 110 7.82 5.39 9.83
CA GLU A 110 6.37 5.38 9.91
C GLU A 110 5.78 6.41 8.94
N SER A 111 4.58 6.13 8.45
CA SER A 111 3.83 7.15 7.71
C SER A 111 3.25 8.21 8.66
N GLU A 112 2.69 9.27 8.10
CA GLU A 112 1.70 10.06 8.81
C GLU A 112 0.50 9.18 9.20
N LEU A 113 -0.20 9.56 10.27
CA LEU A 113 -1.48 8.97 10.61
C LEU A 113 -2.50 9.43 9.56
N VAL A 114 -3.12 8.49 8.85
CA VAL A 114 -4.08 8.80 7.79
C VAL A 114 -5.46 8.26 8.13
N VAL A 115 -6.50 8.97 7.70
CA VAL A 115 -7.88 8.48 7.73
C VAL A 115 -8.25 8.04 6.30
N PRO A 116 -8.79 6.82 6.11
CA PRO A 116 -9.27 6.36 4.82
C PRO A 116 -10.26 7.36 4.21
N ARG A 117 -10.15 7.63 2.91
CA ARG A 117 -11.05 8.57 2.22
C ARG A 117 -12.40 7.93 1.92
N GLN A 118 -12.43 6.60 1.83
CA GLN A 118 -13.61 5.82 1.47
C GLN A 118 -13.52 4.41 2.07
N GLN A 119 -14.64 3.69 2.08
CA GLN A 119 -14.62 2.24 2.30
C GLN A 119 -14.11 1.55 1.03
N GLY A 120 -13.48 0.38 1.21
CA GLY A 120 -12.80 -0.33 0.12
C GLY A 120 -11.33 0.06 0.00
N ALA A 121 -10.77 -0.06 -1.20
CA ALA A 121 -9.36 0.21 -1.45
C ALA A 121 -9.02 1.70 -1.28
N ASN A 122 -7.98 1.96 -0.49
CA ASN A 122 -7.40 3.28 -0.28
C ASN A 122 -5.89 3.22 -0.52
N ARG A 123 -5.38 4.09 -1.39
CA ARG A 123 -3.93 4.27 -1.63
C ARG A 123 -3.46 5.59 -1.05
N PHE A 124 -2.33 5.55 -0.35
CA PHE A 124 -1.67 6.71 0.22
C PHE A 124 -0.22 6.79 -0.23
N VAL A 125 0.17 7.97 -0.71
CA VAL A 125 1.55 8.31 -1.03
C VAL A 125 2.17 8.98 0.18
N LEU A 126 3.37 8.56 0.55
CA LEU A 126 4.13 9.16 1.62
C LEU A 126 4.68 10.51 1.17
N ARG A 127 4.55 11.52 2.04
CA ARG A 127 5.20 12.82 1.82
C ARG A 127 6.72 12.68 1.84
N GLU A 128 7.21 11.89 2.78
CA GLU A 128 8.61 11.53 2.93
C GLU A 128 8.73 10.01 2.75
N PRO A 129 9.39 9.53 1.68
CA PRO A 129 9.66 8.12 1.51
C PRO A 129 10.49 7.55 2.66
N ILE A 130 10.25 6.29 3.01
CA ILE A 130 10.94 5.61 4.11
C ILE A 130 12.04 4.71 3.53
N PRO A 131 13.33 4.98 3.79
CA PRO A 131 14.40 4.10 3.33
C PRO A 131 14.26 2.69 3.92
N ILE A 132 14.49 1.67 3.10
CA ILE A 132 14.37 0.27 3.51
C ILE A 132 15.63 -0.54 3.25
N ARG A 133 15.80 -1.59 4.04
CA ARG A 133 16.81 -2.64 3.87
C ARG A 133 16.14 -3.98 3.54
N PRO A 134 16.89 -4.92 2.95
CA PRO A 134 16.42 -6.30 2.83
C PRO A 134 15.95 -6.84 4.17
N HIS A 135 14.83 -7.56 4.15
CA HIS A 135 14.19 -8.18 5.31
C HIS A 135 13.64 -7.21 6.36
N ASP A 136 13.60 -5.90 6.07
CA ASP A 136 12.74 -5.02 6.84
C ASP A 136 11.29 -5.53 6.71
N LEU A 137 10.54 -5.39 7.80
CA LEU A 137 9.17 -5.80 7.96
C LEU A 137 8.26 -4.58 7.76
N TYR A 138 7.00 -4.84 7.47
CA TYR A 138 5.97 -3.81 7.45
C TYR A 138 4.86 -4.15 8.46
N GLY A 139 4.13 -3.14 8.87
CA GLY A 139 3.09 -3.27 9.85
C GLY A 139 2.14 -2.10 9.84
N ILE A 140 1.14 -2.14 10.69
CA ILE A 140 0.20 -1.04 10.89
C ILE A 140 0.01 -0.76 12.38
N TYR A 141 -0.26 0.51 12.67
CA TYR A 141 -0.79 0.94 13.94
C TYR A 141 -2.21 1.47 13.72
N GLN A 142 -3.16 0.93 14.49
CA GLN A 142 -4.55 1.33 14.52
C GLN A 142 -4.86 1.88 15.93
N PRO A 143 -4.84 3.21 16.13
CA PRO A 143 -5.16 3.78 17.44
C PRO A 143 -6.60 3.48 17.88
N GLU A 144 -7.50 3.34 16.91
CA GLU A 144 -8.89 2.98 17.12
C GLU A 144 -9.17 1.57 16.56
N ALA A 145 -10.24 0.94 17.02
CA ALA A 145 -10.62 -0.40 16.57
C ALA A 145 -10.96 -0.44 15.07
N GLY A 146 -10.73 -1.57 14.40
CA GLY A 146 -11.55 -1.95 13.23
C GLY A 146 -11.38 -1.21 11.89
N THR A 147 -10.24 -0.60 11.57
CA THR A 147 -10.03 -0.01 10.22
C THR A 147 -9.80 -1.06 9.11
N ILE A 148 -8.71 -1.82 9.23
CA ILE A 148 -8.22 -2.74 8.19
C ILE A 148 -8.69 -4.16 8.52
N PRO A 149 -9.39 -4.86 7.61
CA PRO A 149 -9.84 -6.20 7.85
C PRO A 149 -8.68 -7.20 7.77
N PHE A 150 -8.85 -8.29 8.50
CA PHE A 150 -7.95 -9.44 8.45
C PHE A 150 -8.73 -10.72 8.17
N LYS A 151 -7.99 -11.76 7.81
CA LYS A 151 -8.47 -13.14 7.68
C LYS A 151 -7.55 -14.08 8.45
N LYS A 152 -8.13 -15.10 9.08
CA LYS A 152 -7.36 -16.18 9.71
C LYS A 152 -6.79 -17.09 8.63
N VAL A 153 -5.47 -17.27 8.62
CA VAL A 153 -4.74 -18.04 7.61
C VAL A 153 -3.68 -18.90 8.29
N LEU A 154 -3.77 -20.21 8.07
CA LEU A 154 -2.75 -21.16 8.49
C LEU A 154 -1.42 -20.82 7.79
N ASN A 155 -0.32 -20.78 8.54
CA ASN A 155 1.04 -20.43 8.11
C ASN A 155 1.35 -18.93 7.98
N TRP A 156 0.37 -18.06 8.21
CA TRP A 156 0.67 -16.64 8.37
C TRP A 156 1.17 -16.38 9.80
N LYS A 157 2.11 -15.44 9.96
CA LYS A 157 2.68 -15.07 11.26
C LYS A 157 2.71 -13.56 11.38
N THR A 158 1.91 -13.06 12.30
CA THR A 158 1.76 -11.63 12.56
C THR A 158 1.92 -11.39 14.03
N LEU A 159 2.70 -10.37 14.37
CA LEU A 159 2.92 -9.95 15.75
C LEU A 159 1.92 -8.89 16.10
N ILE A 160 1.23 -9.08 17.22
CA ILE A 160 0.15 -8.18 17.64
C ILE A 160 0.36 -7.78 19.09
N THR A 161 0.20 -6.49 19.37
CA THR A 161 0.14 -5.94 20.72
C THR A 161 -0.84 -4.78 20.77
N ILE A 162 -1.45 -4.55 21.93
CA ILE A 162 -2.26 -3.35 22.22
C ILE A 162 -1.45 -2.27 22.94
N LYS A 163 -0.15 -2.49 23.11
CA LYS A 163 0.75 -1.50 23.71
C LYS A 163 1.12 -0.45 22.66
N PRO A 164 1.10 0.84 23.00
CA PRO A 164 1.56 1.88 22.09
C PRO A 164 3.03 1.64 21.76
N LEU A 165 3.41 1.85 20.50
CA LEU A 165 4.81 1.73 20.10
C LEU A 165 5.60 2.89 20.68
N THR A 166 6.68 2.53 21.35
CA THR A 166 7.66 3.48 21.85
C THR A 166 8.92 3.34 21.00
N ARG A 167 9.45 4.47 20.54
CA ARG A 167 10.73 4.51 19.82
C ARG A 167 11.89 4.28 20.80
N PRO A 168 13.03 3.72 20.34
CA PRO A 168 13.29 3.16 19.01
C PRO A 168 13.12 1.64 18.94
N TRP A 169 13.10 0.97 20.09
CA TRP A 169 13.21 -0.49 20.21
C TRP A 169 12.11 -1.04 21.10
N MET A 170 11.57 -2.18 20.70
CA MET A 170 10.55 -2.89 21.45
C MET A 170 10.94 -4.35 21.58
N LYS A 171 10.79 -4.90 22.78
CA LYS A 171 11.00 -6.33 23.00
C LYS A 171 9.94 -7.14 22.28
N ARG A 172 10.37 -8.23 21.64
CA ARG A 172 9.47 -9.15 20.94
C ARG A 172 8.47 -9.83 21.88
N ASP A 173 8.82 -10.01 23.15
CA ASP A 173 7.98 -10.60 24.20
C ASP A 173 6.70 -9.80 24.52
N LEU A 174 6.65 -8.53 24.12
CA LEU A 174 5.47 -7.66 24.25
C LEU A 174 4.38 -7.98 23.22
N PHE A 175 4.67 -8.86 22.26
CA PHE A 175 3.78 -9.21 21.16
C PHE A 175 3.35 -10.67 21.23
N SER A 176 2.06 -10.89 21.04
CA SER A 176 1.50 -12.21 20.77
C SER A 176 1.59 -12.51 19.27
N MET A 177 1.80 -13.78 18.91
CA MET A 177 1.88 -14.21 17.51
C MET A 177 0.55 -14.83 17.08
N TYR A 178 0.00 -14.37 15.97
CA TYR A 178 -1.27 -14.85 15.41
C TYR A 178 -1.15 -15.26 13.94
N GLY A 179 -2.00 -16.20 13.54
CA GLY A 179 -2.20 -16.60 12.14
C GLY A 179 -3.17 -15.68 11.40
N TRP A 180 -2.96 -14.37 11.46
CA TRP A 180 -3.87 -13.36 10.90
C TRP A 180 -3.19 -12.61 9.77
N ARG A 181 -3.87 -12.47 8.64
CA ARG A 181 -3.38 -11.76 7.47
C ARG A 181 -4.26 -10.54 7.20
N TYR A 182 -3.66 -9.36 7.25
CA TYR A 182 -4.35 -8.09 7.05
C TYR A 182 -4.36 -7.66 5.59
N ALA A 183 -5.45 -7.03 5.17
CA ALA A 183 -5.71 -6.49 3.84
C ALA A 183 -4.84 -5.26 3.49
N LEU A 184 -3.53 -5.46 3.34
CA LEU A 184 -2.53 -4.40 3.18
C LEU A 184 -1.49 -4.78 2.12
N ARG A 185 -1.04 -3.77 1.38
CA ARG A 185 0.07 -3.81 0.43
C ARG A 185 0.93 -2.56 0.57
N VAL A 186 2.24 -2.72 0.48
CA VAL A 186 3.21 -1.63 0.57
C VAL A 186 4.03 -1.57 -0.71
N PHE A 187 4.15 -0.39 -1.29
CA PHE A 187 4.89 -0.14 -2.52
C PHE A 187 6.27 0.39 -2.18
N TRP A 188 7.28 -0.22 -2.79
CA TRP A 188 8.65 0.25 -2.72
C TRP A 188 9.17 0.56 -4.11
N ARG A 189 10.09 1.51 -4.18
CA ARG A 189 10.80 1.86 -5.40
C ARG A 189 12.29 1.91 -5.18
N LYS A 190 13.04 1.81 -6.26
CA LYS A 190 14.49 1.95 -6.29
C LYS A 190 14.91 2.55 -7.63
N GLU A 191 15.94 3.39 -7.61
CA GLU A 191 16.59 3.82 -8.84
C GLU A 191 17.13 2.61 -9.62
N LYS A 192 16.93 2.59 -10.94
CA LYS A 192 17.59 1.58 -11.76
C LYS A 192 19.09 1.86 -11.76
N ALA A 193 19.89 0.83 -11.54
CA ALA A 193 21.34 0.96 -11.73
C ALA A 193 21.62 1.44 -13.17
N PRO A 194 22.58 2.36 -13.38
CA PRO A 194 23.00 2.71 -14.72
C PRO A 194 23.45 1.43 -15.45
N GLN A 195 22.93 1.25 -16.67
CA GLN A 195 23.30 0.14 -17.55
C GLN A 195 24.71 0.32 -18.11
#